data_AF-A0A7Y2BWP8-F1
#
_entry.id   AF-A0A7Y2BWP8-F1
#
_cell.length_a   1.000
_cell.length_b   1.000
_cell.length_c   1.000
_cell.angle_alpha   90.00
_cell.angle_beta   90.00
_cell.angle_gamma   90.00
#
_symmetry.space_group_name_H-M   'P 1'
#
loop_
_entity.id
_entity.type
_entity.pdbx_description
1 polymer ?
#
loop_
_entity_poly.entity_id
_entity_poly.type
_entity_poly.pdbx_seq_one_letter_code
_entity_poly.pdbx_strand_id
1 'polypeptide(L)'
;MKSVILIALLFACANIGTANDTLTYSYDQFIAQLKDHHPMMVRIALLNEQVDARQMEARGQFDPKLGFNNQRKNFDDKNYYNQINTELKAPIIFGA
;
A
#
# COMPACT_ATOMS: atom_id res chain seq x y z
N MET A 1 -51.41 -41.73 -2.24
CA MET A 1 -49.97 -41.80 -2.61
C MET A 1 -49.30 -40.43 -2.62
N LYS A 2 -49.84 -39.43 -3.32
CA LYS A 2 -49.29 -38.05 -3.35
C LYS A 2 -49.19 -37.40 -1.96
N SER A 3 -50.19 -37.58 -1.10
CA SER A 3 -50.20 -37.06 0.29
C SER A 3 -49.14 -37.69 1.19
N VAL A 4 -48.84 -38.98 1.02
CA VAL A 4 -47.82 -39.70 1.79
C VAL A 4 -46.42 -39.23 1.38
N ILE A 5 -46.20 -38.99 0.09
CA ILE A 5 -44.95 -38.42 -0.43
C ILE A 5 -44.72 -37.00 0.13
N LEU A 6 -45.79 -36.21 0.23
CA LEU A 6 -45.72 -34.84 0.76
C LEU A 6 -45.37 -34.82 2.27
N ILE A 7 -45.93 -35.76 3.04
CA ILE A 7 -45.62 -35.90 4.48
C ILE A 7 -44.18 -36.42 4.69
N ALA A 8 -43.72 -37.36 3.86
CA ALA A 8 -42.34 -37.85 3.90
C ALA A 8 -41.33 -36.74 3.54
N LEU A 9 -41.65 -35.89 2.56
CA LEU A 9 -40.84 -34.73 2.19
C LEU A 9 -40.78 -33.69 3.31
N LEU A 10 -41.91 -33.45 4.00
CA LEU A 10 -41.97 -32.53 5.14
C LEU A 10 -41.12 -33.02 6.33
N PHE A 11 -41.13 -34.33 6.58
CA PHE A 11 -40.35 -34.95 7.65
C PHE A 11 -38.84 -34.93 7.36
N ALA A 12 -38.45 -35.04 6.08
CA ALA A 12 -37.05 -34.92 5.65
C ALA A 12 -36.52 -33.48 5.84
N CYS A 13 -37.33 -32.46 5.54
CA CYS A 13 -36.95 -31.06 5.76
C CYS A 13 -36.84 -30.68 7.24
N ALA A 14 -37.65 -31.31 8.11
CA ALA A 14 -37.64 -31.01 9.56
C ALA A 14 -36.31 -31.39 10.26
N ASN A 15 -35.46 -32.21 9.63
CA ASN A 15 -34.19 -32.65 10.18
C ASN A 15 -32.96 -31.85 9.69
N ILE A 16 -33.15 -30.77 8.91
CA ILE A 16 -32.04 -29.99 8.30
C ILE A 16 -31.39 -28.98 9.27
N GLY A 17 -31.82 -28.91 10.54
CA GLY A 17 -31.36 -27.88 11.48
C GLY A 17 -30.70 -28.41 12.75
N THR A 18 -29.44 -28.83 12.69
CA THR A 18 -28.55 -28.76 13.88
C THR A 18 -27.24 -28.10 13.47
N ALA A 19 -27.20 -26.77 13.55
CA ALA A 19 -25.96 -26.02 13.49
C ALA A 19 -25.24 -26.23 14.82
N ASN A 20 -24.23 -27.11 14.84
CA ASN A 20 -23.30 -27.17 15.96
C ASN A 20 -22.43 -25.91 15.88
N ASP A 21 -22.70 -24.95 16.77
CA ASP A 21 -21.93 -23.72 16.92
C ASP A 21 -20.60 -24.01 17.64
N THR A 22 -19.78 -24.89 17.03
CA THR A 22 -18.48 -25.32 17.57
C THR A 22 -17.34 -24.41 17.09
N LEU A 23 -17.65 -23.25 16.50
CA LEU A 23 -16.66 -22.22 16.15
C LEU A 23 -16.38 -21.33 17.36
N THR A 24 -16.01 -21.93 18.49
CA THR A 24 -15.44 -21.20 19.62
C THR A 24 -13.97 -20.92 19.32
N TYR A 25 -13.70 -19.77 18.69
CA TYR A 25 -12.34 -19.28 18.55
C TYR A 25 -11.72 -19.08 19.94
N SER A 26 -10.53 -19.63 20.16
CA SER A 26 -9.71 -19.18 21.28
C SER A 26 -9.35 -17.71 21.09
N TYR A 27 -9.13 -16.98 22.19
CA TYR A 27 -8.79 -15.56 22.15
C TYR A 27 -7.63 -15.27 21.18
N ASP A 28 -6.59 -16.11 21.18
CA ASP A 28 -5.42 -15.92 20.31
C ASP A 28 -5.75 -16.13 18.83
N GLN A 29 -6.59 -17.12 18.50
CA GLN A 29 -7.03 -17.34 17.13
C GLN A 29 -7.92 -16.19 16.63
N PHE A 30 -8.77 -15.65 17.50
CA PHE A 30 -9.58 -14.48 17.19
C PHE A 30 -8.72 -13.25 16.90
N ILE A 31 -7.71 -12.98 17.72
CA ILE A 31 -6.77 -11.86 17.51
C ILE A 31 -5.93 -12.07 16.25
N ALA A 32 -5.47 -13.29 15.96
CA ALA A 32 -4.75 -13.59 14.73
C ALA A 32 -5.62 -13.29 13.50
N GLN A 33 -6.87 -13.75 13.51
CA GLN A 33 -7.78 -13.52 12.40
C GLN A 33 -8.12 -12.04 12.21
N LEU A 34 -8.25 -11.28 13.31
CA LEU A 34 -8.38 -9.83 13.27
C LEU A 34 -7.12 -9.16 12.71
N LYS A 35 -5.92 -9.61 13.09
CA LYS A 35 -4.67 -9.03 12.56
C LYS A 35 -4.57 -9.19 11.04
N ASP A 36 -4.97 -10.34 10.53
CA ASP A 36 -4.82 -10.66 9.11
C ASP A 36 -5.91 -10.02 8.22
N HIS A 37 -7.14 -9.87 8.75
CA HIS A 37 -8.29 -9.47 7.92
C HIS A 37 -8.87 -8.10 8.27
N HIS A 38 -8.45 -7.46 9.38
CA HIS A 38 -9.00 -6.17 9.75
C HIS A 38 -8.38 -5.04 8.89
N PRO A 39 -9.19 -4.19 8.23
CA PRO A 39 -8.68 -3.17 7.30
C PRO A 39 -7.74 -2.14 7.95
N MET A 40 -7.86 -1.92 9.26
CA MET A 40 -6.91 -1.08 10.01
C MET A 40 -5.49 -1.64 9.99
N MET A 41 -5.31 -2.96 10.02
CA MET A 41 -3.99 -3.59 10.05
C MET A 41 -3.26 -3.42 8.72
N VAL A 42 -4.02 -3.52 7.61
CA VAL A 42 -3.52 -3.18 6.28
C VAL A 42 -3.03 -1.72 6.23
N ARG A 43 -3.78 -0.79 6.83
CA ARG A 43 -3.37 0.63 6.91
C ARG A 43 -2.10 0.83 7.73
N ILE A 44 -1.94 0.09 8.82
CA ILE A 44 -0.73 0.14 9.66
C ILE A 44 0.47 -0.41 8.90
N ALA A 45 0.32 -1.51 8.16
CA ALA A 45 1.38 -2.08 7.33
C ALA A 45 1.85 -1.07 6.27
N LEU A 46 0.92 -0.41 5.57
CA LEU A 46 1.24 0.65 4.60
C LEU A 46 1.90 1.87 5.26
N LEU A 47 1.52 2.20 6.50
CA LEU A 47 2.14 3.30 7.23
C LEU A 47 3.62 3.01 7.54
N ASN A 48 3.95 1.77 7.91
CA ASN A 48 5.34 1.36 8.14
C ASN A 48 6.18 1.51 6.88
N GLU A 49 5.69 1.02 5.74
CA GLU A 49 6.37 1.17 4.45
C GLU A 49 6.56 2.65 4.08
N GLN A 50 5.56 3.50 4.33
CA GLN A 50 5.68 4.94 4.11
C GLN A 50 6.74 5.60 5.00
N VAL A 51 6.88 5.16 6.25
CA VAL A 51 7.93 5.67 7.15
C VAL A 51 9.31 5.31 6.63
N ASP A 52 9.51 4.06 6.18
CA ASP A 52 10.78 3.61 5.60
C ASP A 52 11.12 4.39 4.33
N ALA A 53 10.13 4.60 3.46
CA ALA A 53 10.29 5.41 2.25
C ALA A 53 10.66 6.88 2.57
N ARG A 54 10.01 7.49 3.58
CA ARG A 54 10.37 8.85 4.03
C ARG A 54 11.78 8.91 4.61
N GLN A 55 12.22 7.88 5.33
CA GLN A 55 13.58 7.82 5.83
C GLN A 55 14.59 7.75 4.69
N MET A 56 14.30 6.97 3.65
CA MET A 56 15.12 6.90 2.44
C MET A 56 15.16 8.25 1.70
N GLU A 57 14.00 8.90 1.55
CA GLU A 57 13.91 10.24 0.95
C GLU A 57 14.76 11.27 1.72
N ALA A 58 14.65 11.28 3.05
CA ALA A 58 15.42 12.18 3.90
C ALA A 58 16.93 11.96 3.75
N ARG A 59 17.38 10.71 3.61
CA ARG A 59 18.79 10.38 3.33
C ARG A 59 19.21 10.85 1.95
N GLY A 60 18.37 10.64 0.93
CA GLY A 60 18.65 11.04 -0.45
C GLY A 60 18.72 12.56 -0.66
N GLN A 61 18.16 13.37 0.24
CA GLN A 61 18.36 14.83 0.19
C GLN A 61 19.80 15.27 0.48
N PHE A 62 20.61 14.40 1.10
CA PHE A 62 22.04 14.63 1.34
C PHE A 62 22.92 14.10 0.20
N ASP A 63 22.36 13.39 -0.78
CA ASP A 63 23.13 12.86 -1.90
C ASP A 63 23.45 13.97 -2.92
N PRO A 64 24.69 14.04 -3.44
CA PRO A 64 25.03 14.97 -4.50
C PRO A 64 24.16 14.75 -5.75
N LYS A 65 23.61 15.84 -6.30
CA LYS A 65 22.78 15.80 -7.50
C LYS A 65 23.61 16.22 -8.70
N LEU A 66 23.60 15.39 -9.74
CA LEU A 66 24.20 15.71 -11.04
C LEU A 66 23.16 16.46 -11.89
N GLY A 67 23.50 17.67 -12.31
CA GLY A 67 22.71 18.50 -13.20
C GLY A 67 23.36 18.62 -14.57
N PHE A 68 22.55 18.57 -15.61
CA PHE A 68 22.96 18.89 -16.97
C PHE A 68 21.99 19.93 -17.53
N ASN A 69 22.51 21.06 -17.99
CA ASN A 69 21.72 22.15 -18.52
C ASN A 69 22.30 22.60 -19.86
N ASN A 70 21.46 22.66 -20.88
CA ASN A 70 21.81 23.17 -22.20
C ASN A 70 20.87 24.35 -22.49
N GLN A 71 21.42 25.56 -22.47
CA GLN A 71 20.67 26.79 -22.67
C GLN A 71 21.13 27.47 -23.96
N ARG A 72 20.18 27.76 -24.84
CA ARG A 72 20.43 28.51 -26.07
C ARG A 72 19.40 29.62 -26.23
N LYS A 73 19.87 30.84 -26.48
CA LYS A 73 19.01 31.98 -26.79
C LYS A 73 19.39 32.55 -28.14
N ASN A 74 18.39 32.59 -29.03
CA ASN A 74 18.46 33.28 -30.30
C ASN A 74 17.50 34.46 -30.27
N PHE A 75 17.90 35.60 -30.80
CA PHE A 75 17.03 36.77 -30.98
C PHE A 75 17.44 37.46 -32.27
N ASP A 76 16.46 37.81 -33.11
CA ASP A 76 16.67 38.50 -34.40
C ASP A 76 17.74 37.83 -35.29
N ASP A 77 17.56 36.52 -35.55
CA ASP A 77 18.48 35.65 -36.31
C ASP A 77 19.94 35.62 -35.82
N LYS A 78 20.22 36.19 -34.65
CA LYS A 78 21.53 36.16 -33.99
C LYS A 78 21.52 35.17 -32.83
N ASN A 79 22.58 34.38 -32.74
CA ASN A 79 22.84 33.52 -31.60
C ASN A 79 23.42 34.38 -30.47
N TYR A 80 22.64 34.62 -29.42
CA TYR A 80 23.04 35.45 -28.27
C TYR A 80 23.87 34.65 -27.28
N TYR A 81 23.47 33.41 -26.99
CA TYR A 81 24.31 32.49 -26.25
C TYR A 81 23.92 31.04 -26.53
N ASN A 82 24.91 30.16 -26.38
CA ASN A 82 24.76 28.71 -26.36
C ASN A 82 25.68 28.16 -25.27
N GLN A 83 25.11 27.69 -24.17
CA GLN A 83 25.85 27.25 -22.98
C GLN A 83 25.44 25.84 -22.59
N ILE A 84 26.44 24.99 -22.41
CA ILE A 84 26.28 23.64 -21.88
C ILE A 84 26.98 23.62 -20.53
N ASN A 85 26.20 23.46 -19.45
CA ASN A 85 26.69 23.43 -18.09
C ASN A 85 26.39 22.06 -17.48
N THR A 86 27.43 21.39 -17.00
CA THR A 86 27.31 20.19 -16.16
C THR A 86 27.71 20.59 -14.76
N GLU A 87 26.82 20.37 -13.79
CA GLU A 87 27.04 20.77 -12.39
C GLU A 87 26.87 19.59 -11.44
N LEU A 88 27.70 19.52 -10.41
CA LEU A 88 27.53 18.60 -9.29
C LEU A 88 27.13 19.42 -8.08
N LYS A 89 25.85 19.35 -7.69
CA LYS A 89 25.30 20.06 -6.54
C LYS A 89 25.36 19.16 -5.32
N ALA A 90 26.39 19.33 -4.49
CA ALA A 90 26.50 18.64 -3.21
C ALA A 90 25.92 19.52 -2.08
N PRO A 91 24.95 19.03 -1.29
CA PRO A 91 24.49 19.75 -0.10
C PRO A 91 25.58 19.72 0.98
N ILE A 92 26.13 20.89 1.30
CA ILE A 92 27.03 21.07 2.44
C ILE A 92 26.19 21.41 3.67
N ILE A 93 26.32 20.58 4.72
CA ILE A 93 25.63 20.78 5.99
C ILE A 93 26.37 21.88 6.74
N PHE A 94 26.02 23.16 6.52
CA PHE A 94 26.40 24.22 7.44
C PHE A 94 25.43 24.23 8.61
N GLY A 95 25.79 23.50 9.68
CA GLY A 95 25.13 23.59 10.99
C GLY A 95 23.92 22.68 11.14
N ALA A 96 24.07 21.68 12.01
CA ALA A 96 22.97 21.14 12.81
C ALA A 96 22.53 22.17 13.86
#